data_AF-A0A484YZA4-F1
#
_entry.id   AF-A0A484YZA4-F1
#
_cell.length_a   1.000
_cell.length_b   1.000
_cell.length_c   1.000
_cell.angle_alpha   90.00
_cell.angle_beta   90.00
_cell.angle_gamma   90.00
#
_symmetry.space_group_name_H-M   'P 1'
#
loop_
_entity.id
_entity.type
_entity.pdbx_description
1 polymer ?
#
loop_
_entity_poly.entity_id
_entity_poly.type
_entity_poly.pdbx_seq_one_letter_code
_entity_poly.pdbx_strand_id
1 'polypeptide(L)' 'MKISDGNWLIQPGLNVTYPVQVFDVEQQGNDLVVYVAPRDVRERTWQLDTLMFTVRLFAPAGGDCRGAYRAFPGRAG' A
#
# COMPACT_ATOMS: atom_id res chain seq x y z
N MET A 1 12.28 13.66 -10.23
CA MET A 1 12.82 12.81 -9.14
C MET A 1 13.24 11.47 -9.75
N LYS A 2 14.45 10.98 -9.46
CA LYS A 2 14.89 9.63 -9.87
C LYS A 2 14.93 8.75 -8.62
N ILE A 3 14.27 7.60 -8.68
CA ILE A 3 14.15 6.65 -7.55
C ILE A 3 15.00 5.41 -7.85
N SER A 4 14.95 4.92 -9.09
CA SER A 4 15.81 3.82 -9.56
C SER A 4 17.16 4.33 -10.09
N ASP A 5 18.16 3.46 -10.05
CA ASP A 5 19.44 3.59 -10.72
C ASP A 5 19.60 2.45 -11.74
N GLY A 6 19.10 2.68 -12.96
CA GLY A 6 18.91 1.61 -13.94
C GLY A 6 17.78 0.65 -13.57
N ASN A 7 17.86 -0.59 -14.04
CA ASN A 7 16.83 -1.63 -13.78
C ASN A 7 17.05 -2.38 -12.46
N TRP A 8 18.30 -2.41 -11.98
CA TRP A 8 18.73 -3.35 -10.94
C TRP A 8 19.01 -2.71 -9.59
N LEU A 9 19.22 -1.39 -9.56
CA LEU A 9 19.62 -0.66 -8.36
C LEU A 9 18.60 0.43 -8.03
N ILE A 10 18.64 0.83 -6.76
CA ILE A 10 17.91 1.96 -6.21
C ILE A 10 18.95 3.04 -5.87
N GLN A 11 18.57 4.32 -6.00
CA GLN A 11 19.47 5.41 -5.68
C GLN A 11 19.99 5.33 -4.23
N PRO A 12 21.28 5.64 -3.98
CA PRO A 12 21.87 5.59 -2.65
C PRO A 12 21.10 6.46 -1.65
N GLY A 13 20.92 5.95 -0.43
CA GLY A 13 20.23 6.66 0.64
C GLY A 13 18.69 6.60 0.58
N LEU A 14 18.11 5.93 -0.42
CA LEU A 14 16.67 5.65 -0.46
C LEU A 14 16.37 4.27 0.12
N ASN A 15 15.41 4.21 1.04
CA ASN A 15 14.78 2.97 1.47
C ASN A 15 13.36 2.95 0.90
N VAL A 16 13.09 2.00 -0.01
CA VAL A 16 11.83 1.95 -0.74
C VAL A 16 11.01 0.77 -0.27
N THR A 17 9.74 1.03 0.02
CA THR A 17 8.76 0.02 0.41
C THR A 17 7.64 0.00 -0.63
N TYR A 18 7.28 -1.18 -1.10
CA TYR A 18 6.26 -1.36 -2.14
C TYR A 18 5.02 -2.05 -1.59
N PRO A 19 3.80 -1.73 -2.02
CA PRO A 19 2.60 -2.49 -1.69
C PRO A 19 2.56 -3.77 -2.54
N VAL A 20 2.88 -4.93 -1.96
CA VAL A 20 3.07 -6.19 -2.71
C VAL A 20 1.90 -7.16 -2.55
N GLN A 21 1.26 -7.21 -1.38
CA GLN A 21 0.25 -8.22 -1.07
C GLN A 21 -1.01 -7.63 -0.46
N VAL A 22 -2.17 -7.90 -1.07
CA VAL A 22 -3.46 -7.53 -0.50
C VAL A 22 -3.69 -8.32 0.78
N PHE A 23 -3.86 -7.60 1.89
CA PHE A 23 -4.19 -8.16 3.19
C PHE A 23 -5.70 -8.27 3.36
N ASP A 24 -6.42 -7.17 3.09
CA ASP A 24 -7.86 -7.12 3.24
C ASP A 24 -8.49 -6.06 2.31
N VAL A 25 -9.78 -6.21 2.04
CA VAL A 25 -10.57 -5.33 1.18
C VAL A 25 -11.90 -5.01 1.85
N GLU A 26 -12.12 -3.73 2.13
CA GLU A 26 -13.35 -3.22 2.72
C GLU A 26 -14.11 -2.36 1.72
N GLN A 27 -15.43 -2.58 1.61
CA GLN A 27 -16.31 -1.65 0.92
C GLN A 27 -16.87 -0.62 1.91
N GLN A 28 -16.55 0.66 1.70
CA GLN A 28 -17.03 1.77 2.52
C GLN A 28 -17.97 2.63 1.68
N GLY A 29 -19.27 2.30 1.71
CA GLY A 29 -20.28 2.95 0.87
C GLY A 29 -20.02 2.67 -0.61
N ASN A 30 -19.73 3.72 -1.39
CA ASN A 30 -19.38 3.60 -2.81
C ASN A 30 -17.88 3.53 -3.07
N ASP A 31 -17.07 3.46 -2.01
CA ASP A 31 -15.62 3.44 -2.08
C ASP A 31 -15.08 2.05 -1.74
N LEU A 32 -13.96 1.70 -2.34
CA LEU A 32 -13.23 0.47 -2.03
C LEU A 32 -11.93 0.83 -1.31
N VAL A 33 -11.74 0.30 -0.11
CA VAL A 33 -10.52 0.46 0.69
C VAL A 33 -9.76 -0.85 0.66
N VAL A 34 -8.52 -0.82 0.16
CA VAL A 34 -7.65 -1.99 0.06
C VAL A 34 -6.47 -1.78 1.00
N TYR A 35 -6.28 -2.72 1.93
CA TYR A 35 -5.11 -2.77 2.80
C TYR A 35 -4.05 -3.67 2.14
N VAL A 36 -2.87 -3.11 1.89
CA VAL A 36 -1.79 -3.82 1.18
C VAL A 36 -0.54 -3.81 2.03
N ALA A 37 0.03 -4.98 2.28
CA ALA A 37 1.28 -5.16 3.00
C ALA A 37 2.48 -5.16 2.05
N PRO A 38 3.68 -4.77 2.55
CA PRO A 38 4.90 -4.76 1.74
C PRO A 38 5.61 -6.10 1.61
N ARG A 39 5.11 -7.11 2.30
CA ARG A 39 5.66 -8.46 2.37
C ARG A 39 4.52 -9.46 2.49
N ASP A 40 4.86 -10.74 2.49
CA ASP A 40 3.87 -11.79 2.75
C ASP A 40 3.37 -11.75 4.19
N VAL A 41 2.06 -11.62 4.34
CA VAL A 41 1.34 -11.52 5.62
C VAL A 41 0.26 -12.59 5.78
N ARG A 42 0.33 -13.69 5.00
CA ARG A 42 -0.62 -14.81 5.09
C ARG A 42 -0.60 -15.47 6.45
N GLU A 43 0.57 -15.64 7.04
CA GLU A 43 0.69 -16.22 8.39
C GLU A 43 0.54 -15.13 9.45
N ARG A 44 -0.14 -15.47 10.55
CA ARG A 44 -0.46 -14.54 11.64
C ARG A 44 0.79 -13.90 12.27
N THR A 45 1.91 -14.63 12.31
CA THR A 45 3.19 -14.13 12.83
C THR A 45 3.70 -12.92 12.04
N TRP A 46 3.40 -12.83 10.75
CA TRP A 46 3.91 -11.78 9.87
C TRP A 46 3.02 -10.54 9.78
N GLN A 47 1.83 -10.58 10.40
CA GLN A 47 0.84 -9.50 10.37
C GLN A 47 1.15 -8.35 11.34
N LEU A 48 2.09 -8.55 12.29
CA LEU A 48 2.53 -7.55 13.25
C LEU A 48 3.86 -6.89 12.83
N ASP A 49 4.14 -5.71 13.38
CA ASP A 49 5.35 -4.90 13.11
C ASP A 49 5.65 -4.69 11.62
N THR A 50 4.60 -4.53 10.81
CA THR A 50 4.70 -4.23 9.39
C THR A 50 4.04 -2.90 9.05
N LEU A 51 4.61 -2.18 8.10
CA LEU A 51 3.94 -1.06 7.44
C LEU A 51 2.68 -1.58 6.74
N MET A 52 1.63 -0.76 6.67
CA MET A 52 0.42 -1.06 5.92
C MET A 52 0.07 0.11 5.00
N PHE A 53 -0.13 -0.19 3.72
CA PHE A 53 -0.66 0.77 2.76
C PHE A 53 -2.17 0.71 2.77
N THR A 54 -2.80 1.88 2.70
CA THR A 54 -4.25 2.02 2.49
C THR A 54 -4.46 2.66 1.14
N VAL A 55 -5.05 1.91 0.22
CA VAL A 55 -5.44 2.38 -1.11
C VAL A 55 -6.95 2.56 -1.12
N ARG A 56 -7.43 3.79 -1.30
CA ARG A 56 -8.86 4.08 -1.43
C ARG A 56 -9.19 4.36 -2.88
N LEU A 57 -10.03 3.54 -3.48
CA LEU A 57 -10.61 3.75 -4.79
C LEU A 57 -11.99 4.37 -4.64
N PHE A 58 -12.23 5.51 -5.27
CA PHE A 58 -13.51 6.21 -5.26
C PHE A 58 -13.73 6.91 -6.59
N ALA A 59 -15.00 7.08 -6.97
CA ALA A 59 -15.38 7.74 -8.22
C ALA A 59 -16.04 9.10 -7.92
N PRO A 60 -15.34 10.23 -8.09
CA PRO A 60 -15.91 11.54 -7.80
C PRO A 60 -16.94 12.00 -8.85
N ALA A 61 -16.89 11.46 -10.07
CA ALA A 61 -17.86 11.68 -11.13
C ALA A 61 -18.06 10.39 -11.95
N GLY A 62 -19.24 10.20 -12.53
CA GLY A 62 -19.59 8.99 -13.27
C GLY A 62 -18.62 8.71 -14.42
N GLY A 63 -17.87 7.61 -14.32
CA GLY A 63 -16.93 7.13 -15.35
C GLY A 63 -15.44 7.34 -15.04
N ASP A 64 -15.07 8.04 -13.95
CA ASP A 64 -13.68 8.24 -13.52
C ASP A 64 -13.41 7.53 -12.18
N CYS A 65 -12.58 6.49 -12.19
CA CYS A 65 -12.11 5.81 -10.97
C CYS A 65 -10.81 6.46 -10.49
N ARG A 66 -10.82 7.10 -9.32
CA ARG A 66 -9.63 7.67 -8.70
C ARG A 66 -9.09 6.81 -7.58
N GLY A 67 -7.77 6.81 -7.43
CA GLY A 67 -7.07 6.19 -6.31
C GLY A 67 -6.40 7.23 -5.42
N ALA A 68 -6.60 7.14 -4.12
CA ALA A 68 -5.79 7.79 -3.11
C ALA A 68 -4.86 6.75 -2.45
N TYR A 69 -3.55 7.03 -2.45
CA TYR A 69 -2.55 6.19 -1.81
C TYR A 69 -2.09 6.84 -0.51
N ARG A 70 -2.12 6.10 0.59
CA ARG A 70 -1.53 6.54 1.86
C ARG A 70 -0.79 5.37 2.51
N ALA A 71 0.44 5.62 2.93
CA ALA A 71 1.20 4.69 3.75
C ALA A 71 1.07 5.10 5.22
N PHE A 72 0.71 4.17 6.10
CA PHE A 72 0.76 4.38 7.53
C PHE A 72 1.81 3.45 8.14
N PRO A 73 2.68 3.94 9.03
CA PRO A 73 3.44 3.05 9.88
C PRO A 73 2.46 2.26 10.74
N GLY A 74 2.57 0.93 10.74
CA GLY A 74 1.82 0.08 11.66
C GLY A 74 2.05 0.59 13.07
N ARG A 75 0.99 1.03 13.75
CA ARG A 75 1.09 1.48 15.13
C ARG A 75 1.31 0.22 15.97
N ALA A 76 2.53 0.02 16.45
CA ALA A 76 2.80 -0.95 17.51
C ALA A 76 1.86 -0.62 18.68
N GLY A 77 0.99 -1.57 19.00
CA GLY A 77 0.16 -1.51 20.22
C GLY A 77 1.01 -1.73 21.45
#